data_AF-A0A7J3AD13-F1
#
_entry.id   AF-A0A7J3AD13-F1
#
_cell.length_a   1.000
_cell.length_b   1.000
_cell.length_c   1.000
_cell.angle_alpha   90.00
_cell.angle_beta   90.00
_cell.angle_gamma   90.00
#
_symmetry.space_group_name_H-M   'P 1'
#
loop_
_entity.id
_entity.type
_entity.pdbx_description
1 polymer ?
#
loop_
_entity_poly.entity_id
_entity_poly.type
_entity_poly.pdbx_seq_one_letter_code
_entity_poly.pdbx_strand_id
1 'polypeptide(L)' 'MLPSELLRASYWRGNIRPKYSGFSAADLQAAEAVIRAYAENVGRKRAWIRERILELEDLYGFKFVRGLALLVER' A
#
# COMPACT_ATOMS: atom_id res chain seq x y z
N MET A 1 12.13 -7.01 0.58
CA MET A 1 11.96 -6.79 -0.88
C MET A 1 10.49 -6.79 -1.32
N LEU A 2 10.08 -5.84 -2.15
CA LEU A 2 8.72 -5.74 -2.68
C LEU A 2 8.46 -6.85 -3.74
N PRO A 3 7.37 -7.62 -3.67
CA PRO A 3 6.97 -8.57 -4.71
C PRO A 3 6.75 -7.91 -6.07
N SER A 4 7.07 -8.61 -7.15
CA SER A 4 6.89 -8.12 -8.53
C SER A 4 5.42 -7.83 -8.88
N GLU A 5 4.48 -8.56 -8.30
CA GLU A 5 3.03 -8.33 -8.46
C GLU A 5 2.57 -6.95 -7.96
N LEU A 6 3.28 -6.38 -6.98
CA LEU A 6 3.02 -5.06 -6.41
C LEU A 6 3.80 -3.94 -7.13
N LEU A 7 4.57 -4.27 -8.17
CA LEU A 7 5.34 -3.28 -8.91
C LEU A 7 4.40 -2.26 -9.59
N ARG A 8 4.66 -0.98 -9.31
CA ARG A 8 4.05 0.16 -9.99
C ARG A 8 5.09 0.78 -10.93
N ALA A 9 4.86 0.60 -12.23
CA ALA A 9 5.68 1.21 -13.28
C ALA A 9 4.80 1.60 -14.48
N SER A 10 5.23 2.58 -15.25
CA SER A 10 4.72 2.82 -16.60
C SER A 10 5.70 2.28 -17.63
N TYR A 11 5.15 1.82 -18.75
CA TYR A 11 5.92 1.43 -19.93
C TYR A 11 5.54 2.34 -21.09
N TRP A 12 6.54 2.91 -21.76
CA TRP A 12 6.32 3.70 -22.97
C TRP A 12 7.53 3.65 -23.90
N ARG A 13 7.32 3.23 -25.16
CA ARG A 13 8.33 3.14 -26.22
C ARG A 13 9.65 2.50 -25.75
N GLY A 14 9.60 1.29 -25.20
CA GLY A 14 10.78 0.58 -24.73
C GLY A 14 11.35 1.05 -23.39
N ASN A 15 10.80 2.11 -22.79
CA ASN A 15 11.26 2.64 -21.51
C ASN A 15 10.31 2.23 -20.38
N ILE A 16 10.87 1.63 -19.33
CA ILE A 16 10.17 1.35 -18.07
C ILE A 16 10.51 2.47 -17.08
N ARG A 17 9.48 3.11 -16.51
CA ARG A 17 9.65 4.11 -15.48
C ARG A 17 8.92 3.68 -14.20
N PRO A 18 9.61 3.57 -13.06
CA PRO A 18 8.94 3.32 -11.79
C PRO A 18 7.98 4.47 -11.46
N LYS A 19 6.80 4.13 -10.95
CA LYS A 19 5.84 5.10 -10.43
C LYS A 19 6.04 5.21 -8.92
N TYR A 20 6.95 6.09 -8.53
CA TYR A 20 7.14 6.44 -7.12
C TYR A 20 5.94 7.18 -6.55
N SER A 21 5.79 7.17 -5.22
CA SER A 21 4.87 8.09 -4.55
C SER A 21 5.34 9.52 -4.82
N GLY A 22 4.39 10.40 -5.11
CA GLY A 22 4.66 11.83 -5.26
C GLY A 22 4.57 12.60 -3.94
N PHE A 23 4.36 11.92 -2.82
CA PHE A 23 4.00 12.52 -1.53
C PHE A 23 2.79 13.46 -1.63
N SER A 24 1.85 13.13 -2.52
CA SER A 24 0.59 13.87 -2.65
C SER A 24 -0.23 13.75 -1.36
N ALA A 25 -1.20 14.64 -1.16
CA ALA A 25 -2.10 14.53 -0.02
C ALA A 25 -2.82 13.16 0.03
N ALA A 26 -3.22 12.63 -1.13
CA ALA A 26 -3.82 11.30 -1.23
C ALA A 26 -2.84 10.18 -0.85
N ASP A 27 -1.57 10.29 -1.27
CA ASP A 27 -0.55 9.31 -0.92
C ASP A 27 -0.27 9.29 0.59
N LEU A 28 -0.20 10.48 1.21
CA LEU A 28 0.00 10.63 2.65
C LEU A 28 -1.19 10.10 3.45
N GLN A 29 -2.43 10.39 3.00
CA GLN A 29 -3.64 9.84 3.61
C GLN A 29 -3.67 8.31 3.53
N ALA A 30 -3.30 7.72 2.39
CA ALA A 30 -3.21 6.27 2.25
C ALA A 30 -2.17 5.68 3.22
N ALA A 31 -0.99 6.29 3.31
CA ALA A 31 0.07 5.86 4.23
C ALA A 31 -0.38 5.94 5.69
N GLU A 32 -0.99 7.05 6.10
CA GLU A 32 -1.52 7.22 7.46
C GLU A 32 -2.61 6.17 7.75
N ALA A 33 -3.55 5.96 6.83
CA ALA A 33 -4.61 4.98 7.01
C ALA A 33 -4.08 3.55 7.17
N VAL A 34 -3.06 3.17 6.39
CA VAL A 34 -2.38 1.87 6.53
C VAL A 34 -1.70 1.78 7.90
N ILE A 35 -0.97 2.80 8.34
CA ILE A 35 -0.30 2.80 9.65
C ILE A 35 -1.34 2.65 10.78
N ARG A 36 -2.45 3.39 10.73
CA ARG A 36 -3.54 3.30 11.71
C ARG A 36 -4.16 1.91 11.74
N ALA A 37 -4.37 1.28 10.59
CA ALA A 37 -4.91 -0.07 10.51
C ALA A 37 -4.07 -1.08 11.31
N TYR A 38 -2.74 -0.97 11.28
CA TYR A 38 -1.86 -1.80 12.09
C TYR A 38 -1.84 -1.37 13.56
N ALA A 39 -1.73 -0.07 13.85
CA ALA A 39 -1.65 0.47 15.21
C ALA A 39 -2.90 0.15 16.06
N GLU A 40 -4.09 0.19 15.46
CA GLU A 40 -5.37 -0.08 16.15
C GLU A 40 -5.64 -1.58 16.38
N ASN A 41 -4.87 -2.46 15.72
CA ASN A 41 -5.07 -3.92 15.74
C ASN A 41 -3.91 -4.68 16.39
N VAL A 42 -3.06 -4.01 17.18
CA VAL A 42 -2.01 -4.67 17.96
C VAL A 42 -2.63 -5.71 18.90
N GLY A 43 -2.08 -6.93 18.89
CA GLY A 43 -2.59 -8.07 19.67
C GLY A 43 -3.87 -8.71 19.12
N ARG A 44 -4.47 -8.19 18.05
CA ARG A 44 -5.65 -8.79 17.40
C ARG A 44 -5.26 -9.82 16.35
N LYS A 45 -6.24 -10.62 15.90
CA LYS A 45 -6.01 -11.59 14.81
C LYS A 45 -5.65 -10.85 13.53
N ARG A 46 -4.69 -11.39 12.78
CA ARG A 46 -4.26 -10.83 11.49
C ARG A 46 -5.38 -10.65 10.47
N ALA A 47 -6.47 -11.42 10.56
CA ALA A 47 -7.65 -11.28 9.71
C ALA A 47 -8.25 -9.87 9.75
N TRP A 48 -8.31 -9.24 10.94
CA TRP A 48 -8.86 -7.88 11.11
C TRP A 48 -8.03 -6.84 10.36
N ILE A 49 -6.70 -6.96 10.40
CA ILE A 49 -5.81 -6.09 9.63
C ILE A 49 -6.05 -6.30 8.14
N ARG A 50 -6.18 -7.56 7.68
CA ARG A 50 -6.45 -7.84 6.26
C ARG A 50 -7.76 -7.23 5.78
N GLU A 51 -8.83 -7.36 6.57
CA GLU A 51 -10.12 -6.73 6.27
C GLU A 51 -9.96 -5.22 6.13
N ARG A 52 -9.27 -4.58 7.08
CA ARG A 52 -9.03 -3.13 7.03
C ARG A 52 -8.18 -2.71 5.83
N ILE A 53 -7.18 -3.50 5.46
CA ILE A 53 -6.36 -3.26 4.27
C ILE A 53 -7.20 -3.38 3.00
N LEU A 54 -8.07 -4.40 2.89
CA LEU A 54 -8.96 -4.57 1.73
C LEU A 54 -9.86 -3.34 1.51
N GLU A 55 -10.44 -2.77 2.57
CA GLU A 55 -11.23 -1.54 2.47
C GLU A 55 -10.42 -0.35 1.91
N LEU A 56 -9.14 -0.27 2.25
CA LEU A 56 -8.26 0.80 1.75
C LEU A 56 -7.85 0.59 0.29
N GLU A 57 -7.79 -0.66 -0.20
CA GLU A 57 -7.42 -0.98 -1.58
C GLU A 57 -8.38 -0.37 -2.59
N ASP A 58 -9.67 -0.30 -2.26
CA ASP A 58 -10.71 0.29 -3.10
C ASP A 58 -10.56 1.82 -3.22
N LEU A 59 -10.06 2.47 -2.16
CA LEU A 59 -9.92 3.93 -2.10
C LEU A 59 -8.61 4.43 -2.75
N TYR A 60 -7.51 3.75 -2.47
CA TYR A 60 -6.16 4.24 -2.80
C TYR A 60 -5.42 3.38 -3.84
N GLY A 61 -6.04 2.28 -4.28
CA GLY A 61 -5.52 1.37 -5.29
C GLY A 61 -4.67 0.26 -4.69
N PHE A 62 -5.02 -0.98 -5.05
CA PHE A 62 -4.49 -2.20 -4.41
C PHE A 62 -2.96 -2.28 -4.35
N LYS A 63 -2.24 -1.98 -5.44
CA LYS A 63 -0.77 -2.11 -5.48
C LYS A 63 -0.08 -1.18 -4.50
N PHE A 64 -0.63 0.02 -4.33
CA PHE A 64 -0.02 1.02 -3.46
C PHE A 64 -0.27 0.66 -1.99
N VAL A 65 -1.52 0.36 -1.63
CA VAL A 65 -1.90 -0.02 -0.27
C VAL A 65 -1.18 -1.28 0.19
N ARG A 66 -1.18 -2.35 -0.62
CA ARG A 66 -0.45 -3.59 -0.27
C ARG A 66 1.06 -3.39 -0.21
N GLY A 67 1.60 -2.53 -1.07
CA GLY A 67 3.01 -2.16 -1.03
C GLY A 67 3.39 -1.47 0.29
N LEU A 68 2.55 -0.55 0.76
CA LEU A 68 2.71 0.12 2.06
C LEU A 68 2.54 -0.86 3.22
N ALA A 69 1.49 -1.70 3.20
CA ALA A 69 1.24 -2.69 4.25
C ALA A 69 2.42 -3.66 4.41
N LEU A 70 3.01 -4.11 3.29
CA LEU A 70 4.21 -4.95 3.31
C LEU A 70 5.43 -4.25 3.93
N LEU A 71 5.54 -2.92 3.79
CA LEU A 71 6.61 -2.16 4.43
C LEU A 71 6.42 -2.07 5.95
N VAL A 72 5.17 -1.99 6.42
CA VAL A 72 4.83 -1.98 7.86
C VAL A 72 5.00 -3.36 8.51
N GLU A 73 4.73 -4.45 7.78
CA GLU A 73 4.88 -5.82 8.29
C GLU A 73 6.35 -6.28 8.46
N ARG A 74 7.30 -5.47 8.02
CA ARG A 74 8.73 -5.78 8.08
C ARG A 74 9.40 -5.16 9.29
#